data_AF-A0A526URH8-F1
#
_entry.id   AF-A0A526URH8-F1
#
_cell.length_a   1.000
_cell.length_b   1.000
_cell.length_c   1.000
_cell.angle_alpha   90.00
_cell.angle_beta   90.00
_cell.angle_gamma   90.00
#
_symmetry.space_group_name_H-M   'P 1'
#
loop_
_entity.id
_entity.type
_entity.pdbx_description
1 polymer ?
#
loop_
_entity_poly.entity_id
_entity_poly.type
_entity_poly.pdbx_seq_one_letter_code
_entity_poly.pdbx_strand_id
1 'polypeptide(L)'
;FTDRDWRMLVYAWSGMAVRLAIIFTLMFSVYQFLANQEQKRVEQTMSLVELWENKDYQQAQRALKDRLTALNAKYDNLLSANPSPTEEQVFRQRIGIEAMTASGGDMPLADFSENFDRIVYFLNRLSFCIDGDLCSRKVTDAYFRDYAVSFWSYFAGYIDKQRKAGSPTFASAIETYVRNGPPTAEAK
;
A
#
# COMPACT_ATOMS: atom_id res chain seq x y z
N PHE A 1 75.15 8.11 -7.37
CA PHE A 1 74.05 7.67 -6.48
C PHE A 1 72.78 8.42 -6.83
N THR A 2 72.13 8.07 -7.95
CA THR A 2 70.84 8.67 -8.33
C THR A 2 70.11 7.74 -9.32
N ASP A 3 69.87 6.49 -8.90
CA ASP A 3 68.72 5.77 -9.44
C ASP A 3 67.53 6.15 -8.56
N ARG A 4 66.77 7.15 -9.02
CA ARG A 4 65.46 7.45 -8.44
C ARG A 4 64.59 6.26 -8.76
N ASP A 5 64.49 5.34 -7.79
CA ASP A 5 63.91 4.02 -7.92
C ASP A 5 62.41 4.12 -8.26
N TRP A 6 62.12 4.35 -9.53
CA TRP A 6 60.77 4.56 -10.08
C TRP A 6 59.87 3.36 -9.80
N ARG A 7 60.48 2.19 -9.61
CA ARG A 7 59.82 0.96 -9.18
C ARG A 7 59.22 1.12 -7.78
N MET A 8 59.91 1.75 -6.83
CA MET A 8 59.34 2.03 -5.51
C MET A 8 58.15 2.98 -5.57
N LEU A 9 58.19 4.01 -6.42
CA LEU A 9 57.04 4.88 -6.66
C LEU A 9 55.87 4.09 -7.28
N VAL A 10 56.13 3.25 -8.28
CA VAL A 10 55.10 2.41 -8.90
C VAL A 10 54.48 1.42 -7.90
N TYR A 11 55.28 0.77 -7.06
CA TYR A 11 54.77 -0.15 -6.03
C TYR A 11 53.95 0.57 -4.95
N ALA A 12 54.35 1.77 -4.54
CA ALA A 12 53.60 2.57 -3.57
C ALA A 12 52.24 3.03 -4.13
N TRP A 13 52.23 3.50 -5.39
CA TRP A 13 51.00 3.92 -6.07
C TRP A 13 50.11 2.74 -6.46
N SER A 14 50.68 1.59 -6.86
CA SER A 14 49.91 0.39 -7.19
C SER A 14 49.20 -0.18 -5.95
N GLY A 15 49.86 -0.18 -4.78
CA GLY A 15 49.24 -0.61 -3.53
C GLY A 15 48.04 0.26 -3.13
N MET A 16 48.14 1.58 -3.33
CA MET A 16 47.02 2.50 -3.10
C MET A 16 45.90 2.31 -4.13
N ALA A 17 46.23 2.16 -5.41
CA ALA A 17 45.26 1.93 -6.48
C ALA A 17 44.46 0.63 -6.27
N VAL A 18 45.12 -0.46 -5.85
CA VAL A 18 44.45 -1.73 -5.52
C VAL A 18 43.48 -1.54 -4.36
N ARG A 19 43.87 -0.82 -3.30
CA ARG A 19 42.97 -0.54 -2.16
C ARG A 19 41.75 0.28 -2.60
N LEU A 20 41.94 1.31 -3.42
CA LEU A 20 40.84 2.10 -3.96
C LEU A 20 39.92 1.29 -4.88
N ALA A 21 40.47 0.42 -5.73
CA ALA A 21 39.70 -0.47 -6.58
C ALA A 21 38.86 -1.47 -5.76
N ILE A 22 39.40 -2.01 -4.68
CA ILE A 22 38.66 -2.88 -3.75
C ILE A 22 37.49 -2.12 -3.11
N ILE A 23 37.74 -0.91 -2.58
CA ILE A 23 36.68 -0.08 -1.99
C ILE A 23 35.59 0.25 -3.01
N PHE A 24 35.98 0.63 -4.23
CA PHE A 24 35.02 0.92 -5.31
C PHE A 24 34.20 -0.30 -5.71
N THR A 25 34.85 -1.46 -5.83
CA THR A 25 34.16 -2.73 -6.16
C THR A 25 33.17 -3.12 -5.07
N LEU A 26 33.54 -2.95 -3.80
CA LEU A 26 32.64 -3.18 -2.67
C LEU A 26 31.44 -2.24 -2.70
N MET A 27 31.66 -0.93 -2.88
CA MET A 27 30.57 0.05 -3.00
C MET A 27 29.65 -0.23 -4.19
N PHE A 28 30.22 -0.58 -5.33
CA PHE A 28 29.46 -0.93 -6.53
C PHE A 28 28.64 -2.21 -6.34
N SER A 29 29.20 -3.23 -5.67
CA SER A 29 28.48 -4.46 -5.33
C SER A 29 27.30 -4.20 -4.39
N VAL A 30 27.49 -3.36 -3.37
CA VAL A 30 26.40 -2.92 -2.48
C VAL A 30 25.32 -2.18 -3.26
N TYR A 31 25.70 -1.27 -4.16
CA TYR A 31 24.75 -0.57 -5.01
C TYR A 31 23.95 -1.53 -5.91
N GLN A 32 24.62 -2.46 -6.58
CA GLN A 32 23.93 -3.47 -7.41
C GLN A 32 22.99 -4.33 -6.58
N PHE A 33 23.39 -4.71 -5.36
CA PHE A 33 22.53 -5.47 -4.45
C PHE A 33 21.25 -4.68 -4.10
N LEU A 34 21.37 -3.40 -3.76
CA LEU A 34 20.22 -2.53 -3.46
C LEU A 34 19.32 -2.34 -4.68
N ALA A 35 19.89 -2.07 -5.86
CA ALA A 35 19.13 -1.92 -7.10
C ALA A 35 18.37 -3.22 -7.47
N ASN A 36 19.00 -4.38 -7.28
CA ASN A 36 18.39 -5.68 -7.53
C ASN A 36 17.26 -5.99 -6.52
N GLN A 37 17.40 -5.54 -5.26
CA GLN A 37 16.30 -5.62 -4.30
C GLN A 37 15.10 -4.76 -4.72
N GLU A 38 15.33 -3.52 -5.15
CA GLU A 38 14.23 -2.67 -5.62
C GLU A 38 13.50 -3.29 -6.81
N GLN A 39 14.23 -3.85 -7.78
CA GLN A 39 13.61 -4.55 -8.91
C GLN A 39 12.72 -5.71 -8.47
N LYS A 40 13.18 -6.54 -7.53
CA LYS A 40 12.38 -7.64 -6.96
C LYS A 40 11.14 -7.14 -6.24
N ARG A 41 11.25 -6.03 -5.48
CA ARG A 41 10.10 -5.42 -4.79
C ARG A 41 9.07 -4.88 -5.77
N VAL A 42 9.51 -4.31 -6.89
CA VAL A 42 8.63 -3.85 -7.97
C VAL A 42 7.95 -5.04 -8.63
N GLU A 43 8.68 -6.10 -8.97
CA GLU A 43 8.12 -7.34 -9.54
C GLU A 43 7.07 -7.96 -8.61
N GLN A 44 7.37 -8.03 -7.31
CA GLN A 44 6.43 -8.51 -6.30
C GLN A 44 5.17 -7.62 -6.22
N THR A 45 5.32 -6.29 -6.29
CA THR A 45 4.16 -5.39 -6.38
C THR A 45 3.35 -5.63 -7.66
N MET A 46 3.98 -5.84 -8.81
CA MET A 46 3.27 -6.12 -10.07
C MET A 46 2.47 -7.41 -10.00
N SER A 47 2.96 -8.45 -9.31
CA SER A 47 2.18 -9.67 -9.08
C SER A 47 0.88 -9.41 -8.27
N LEU A 48 0.88 -8.41 -7.38
CA LEU A 48 -0.32 -7.99 -6.66
C LEU A 48 -1.26 -7.17 -7.55
N VAL A 49 -0.72 -6.39 -8.49
CA VAL A 49 -1.52 -5.69 -9.52
C VAL A 49 -2.22 -6.70 -10.41
N GLU A 50 -1.52 -7.70 -10.92
CA GLU A 50 -2.12 -8.77 -11.74
C GLU A 50 -3.21 -9.53 -10.96
N LEU A 51 -2.95 -9.83 -9.68
CA LEU A 51 -3.95 -10.43 -8.79
C LEU A 51 -5.20 -9.54 -8.67
N TRP A 52 -5.02 -8.23 -8.48
CA TRP A 52 -6.10 -7.25 -8.36
C TRP A 52 -6.93 -7.09 -9.63
N GLU A 53 -6.32 -7.31 -10.79
CA GLU A 53 -6.96 -7.26 -12.10
C GLU A 53 -7.74 -8.53 -12.44
N ASN A 54 -7.57 -9.61 -11.66
CA ASN A 54 -8.36 -10.82 -11.83
C ASN A 54 -9.87 -10.54 -11.66
N LYS A 55 -10.69 -11.23 -12.45
CA LYS A 55 -12.16 -11.15 -12.50
C LYS A 55 -12.80 -11.21 -11.11
N ASP A 56 -12.27 -12.05 -10.23
CA ASP A 56 -12.73 -12.23 -8.86
C ASP A 56 -12.61 -10.96 -8.00
N TYR A 57 -11.48 -10.26 -8.10
CA TYR A 57 -11.27 -8.99 -7.38
C TYR A 57 -11.98 -7.84 -8.07
N GLN A 58 -12.06 -7.86 -9.40
CA GLN A 58 -12.83 -6.88 -10.17
C GLN A 58 -14.32 -6.97 -9.84
N GLN A 59 -14.86 -8.17 -9.64
CA GLN A 59 -16.24 -8.38 -9.18
C GLN A 59 -16.43 -7.84 -7.77
N ALA A 60 -15.50 -8.13 -6.85
CA ALA A 60 -15.58 -7.63 -5.49
C ALA A 60 -15.53 -6.09 -5.42
N GLN A 61 -14.65 -5.47 -6.21
CA GLN A 61 -14.58 -4.01 -6.35
C GLN A 61 -15.90 -3.43 -6.88
N ARG A 62 -16.50 -4.05 -7.90
CA ARG A 62 -17.81 -3.64 -8.43
C ARG A 62 -18.91 -3.77 -7.40
N ALA A 63 -18.97 -4.89 -6.68
CA ALA A 63 -19.98 -5.11 -5.64
C ALA A 63 -19.93 -4.01 -4.56
N LEU A 64 -18.72 -3.66 -4.08
CA LEU A 64 -18.53 -2.57 -3.13
C LEU A 64 -18.92 -1.23 -3.73
N LYS A 65 -18.45 -0.92 -4.94
CA LYS A 65 -18.76 0.33 -5.63
C LYS A 65 -20.27 0.51 -5.83
N ASP A 66 -20.94 -0.48 -6.39
CA ASP A 66 -22.36 -0.39 -6.75
C ASP A 66 -23.22 -0.21 -5.49
N ARG A 67 -22.94 -0.97 -4.43
CA ARG A 67 -23.65 -0.82 -3.15
C ARG A 67 -23.40 0.55 -2.53
N LEU A 68 -22.16 1.02 -2.48
CA LEU A 68 -21.83 2.33 -1.92
C LEU A 68 -22.43 3.47 -2.76
N THR A 69 -22.40 3.38 -4.08
CA THR A 69 -23.01 4.37 -4.98
C THR A 69 -24.52 4.44 -4.77
N ALA A 70 -25.21 3.31 -4.66
CA ALA A 70 -26.65 3.28 -4.39
C ALA A 70 -26.99 3.90 -3.02
N LEU A 71 -26.22 3.58 -1.98
CA LEU A 71 -26.41 4.16 -0.65
C LEU A 71 -26.12 5.66 -0.62
N ASN A 72 -25.04 6.10 -1.25
CA ASN A 72 -24.73 7.53 -1.34
C ASN A 72 -25.86 8.29 -2.06
N ALA A 73 -26.37 7.77 -3.17
CA ALA A 73 -27.49 8.39 -3.88
C ALA A 73 -28.78 8.43 -3.04
N LYS A 74 -29.04 7.35 -2.26
CA LYS A 74 -30.20 7.27 -1.36
C LYS A 74 -30.15 8.30 -0.23
N TYR A 75 -28.96 8.65 0.23
CA TYR A 75 -28.74 9.51 1.41
C TYR A 75 -28.07 10.86 1.08
N ASP A 76 -28.01 11.23 -0.20
CA ASP A 76 -27.34 12.46 -0.68
C ASP A 76 -27.89 13.73 -0.01
N ASN A 77 -29.19 13.72 0.29
CA ASN A 77 -29.89 14.81 0.98
C ASN A 77 -29.53 14.98 2.47
N LEU A 78 -28.73 14.08 3.05
CA LEU A 78 -28.30 14.17 4.46
C LEU A 78 -27.06 15.02 4.65
N LEU A 79 -26.31 15.32 3.58
CA LEU A 79 -25.17 16.23 3.64
C LEU A 79 -25.65 17.68 3.51
N SER A 80 -24.99 18.59 4.23
CA SER A 80 -25.19 20.02 4.05
C SER A 80 -24.67 20.45 2.68
N ALA A 81 -25.08 21.64 2.19
CA ALA A 81 -24.63 22.14 0.89
C ALA A 81 -23.11 22.38 0.78
N ASN A 82 -22.41 22.47 1.91
CA ASN A 82 -20.96 22.58 2.00
C ASN A 82 -20.48 21.83 3.26
N PRO A 83 -20.40 20.48 3.19
CA PRO A 83 -20.07 19.68 4.35
C PRO A 83 -18.62 19.88 4.74
N SER A 84 -18.36 19.98 6.04
CA SER A 84 -17.00 19.95 6.57
C SER A 84 -16.36 18.56 6.36
N PRO A 85 -15.02 18.47 6.34
CA PRO A 85 -14.33 17.18 6.20
C PRO A 85 -14.76 16.14 7.25
N THR A 86 -15.07 16.59 8.47
CA THR A 86 -15.56 15.73 9.56
C THR A 86 -16.98 15.22 9.28
N GLU A 87 -17.87 16.06 8.75
CA GLU A 87 -19.22 15.65 8.39
C GLU A 87 -19.21 14.61 7.26
N GLU A 88 -18.39 14.83 6.23
CA GLU A 88 -18.19 13.86 5.16
C GLU A 88 -17.66 12.52 5.69
N GLN A 89 -16.67 12.56 6.61
CA GLN A 89 -16.12 11.35 7.19
C GLN A 89 -17.17 10.56 7.98
N VAL A 90 -17.95 11.25 8.83
CA VAL A 90 -19.03 10.62 9.60
C VAL A 90 -20.10 10.05 8.67
N PHE A 91 -20.45 10.78 7.60
CA PHE A 91 -21.39 10.32 6.59
C PHE A 91 -20.90 9.03 5.93
N ARG A 92 -19.67 9.01 5.39
CA ARG A 92 -19.08 7.82 4.75
C ARG A 92 -19.03 6.62 5.70
N GLN A 93 -18.67 6.83 6.97
CA GLN A 93 -18.66 5.75 7.96
C GLN A 93 -20.05 5.17 8.22
N ARG A 94 -21.08 6.02 8.27
CA ARG A 94 -22.48 5.56 8.39
C ARG A 94 -22.90 4.77 7.15
N ILE A 95 -22.55 5.24 5.96
CA ILE A 95 -22.80 4.52 4.71
C ILE A 95 -22.11 3.16 4.71
N GLY A 96 -20.86 3.06 5.14
CA GLY A 96 -20.14 1.78 5.21
C GLY A 96 -20.73 0.82 6.25
N ILE A 97 -21.26 1.33 7.37
CA ILE A 97 -22.02 0.51 8.33
C ILE A 97 -23.32 0.00 7.71
N GLU A 98 -24.08 0.86 7.04
CA GLU A 98 -25.33 0.49 6.37
C GLU A 98 -25.09 -0.50 5.22
N ALA A 99 -23.96 -0.38 4.51
CA ALA A 99 -23.58 -1.33 3.46
C ALA A 99 -23.41 -2.77 3.98
N MET A 100 -23.15 -2.94 5.29
CA MET A 100 -23.00 -4.24 5.94
C MET A 100 -24.30 -4.73 6.61
N THR A 101 -25.45 -4.23 6.17
CA THR A 101 -26.78 -4.70 6.61
C THR A 101 -27.53 -5.40 5.47
N ALA A 102 -28.60 -6.12 5.83
CA ALA A 102 -29.49 -6.75 4.84
C ALA A 102 -30.26 -5.73 3.98
N SER A 103 -30.47 -4.51 4.48
CA SER A 103 -31.12 -3.40 3.77
C SER A 103 -30.15 -2.51 2.99
N GLY A 104 -28.84 -2.81 3.04
CA GLY A 104 -27.79 -1.99 2.46
C GLY A 104 -27.74 -1.97 0.93
N GLY A 105 -28.49 -2.83 0.24
CA GLY A 105 -28.62 -2.83 -1.23
C GLY A 105 -29.14 -4.16 -1.75
N ASP A 106 -29.27 -4.29 -3.08
CA ASP A 106 -29.98 -5.41 -3.71
C ASP A 106 -29.27 -6.77 -3.61
N MET A 107 -27.93 -6.78 -3.54
CA MET A 107 -27.14 -8.00 -3.36
C MET A 107 -27.43 -8.64 -1.99
N PRO A 108 -27.64 -9.95 -1.86
CA PRO A 108 -27.74 -10.59 -0.56
C PRO A 108 -26.53 -10.27 0.34
N LEU A 109 -26.78 -10.04 1.64
CA LEU A 109 -25.70 -9.63 2.57
C LEU A 109 -24.58 -10.67 2.64
N ALA A 110 -24.89 -11.97 2.54
CA ALA A 110 -23.88 -13.02 2.53
C ALA A 110 -22.90 -12.85 1.34
N ASP A 111 -23.45 -12.72 0.13
CA ASP A 111 -22.65 -12.53 -1.09
C ASP A 111 -21.86 -11.22 -1.04
N PHE A 112 -22.46 -10.14 -0.53
CA PHE A 112 -21.75 -8.87 -0.34
C PHE A 112 -20.60 -9.01 0.66
N SER A 113 -20.83 -9.74 1.75
CA SER A 113 -19.81 -9.94 2.79
C SER A 113 -18.63 -10.74 2.25
N GLU A 114 -18.87 -11.75 1.40
CA GLU A 114 -17.77 -12.47 0.73
C GLU A 114 -16.92 -11.53 -0.15
N ASN A 115 -17.57 -10.66 -0.92
CA ASN A 115 -16.86 -9.66 -1.73
C ASN A 115 -16.08 -8.67 -0.85
N PHE A 116 -16.67 -8.20 0.25
CA PHE A 116 -16.02 -7.35 1.23
C PHE A 116 -14.79 -8.03 1.83
N ASP A 117 -14.92 -9.27 2.29
CA ASP A 117 -13.83 -10.05 2.89
C ASP A 117 -12.70 -10.30 1.89
N ARG A 118 -13.02 -10.50 0.61
CA ARG A 118 -12.03 -10.63 -0.46
C ARG A 118 -11.21 -9.35 -0.62
N ILE A 119 -11.84 -8.17 -0.54
CA ILE A 119 -11.15 -6.88 -0.56
C ILE A 119 -10.30 -6.66 0.71
N VAL A 120 -10.84 -6.97 1.88
CA VAL A 120 -10.10 -6.90 3.15
C VAL A 120 -8.88 -7.79 3.11
N TYR A 121 -9.03 -9.02 2.61
CA TYR A 121 -7.92 -9.97 2.46
C TYR A 121 -6.82 -9.42 1.54
N PHE A 122 -7.19 -8.87 0.38
CA PHE A 122 -6.23 -8.25 -0.54
C PHE A 122 -5.50 -7.08 0.10
N LEU A 123 -6.24 -6.15 0.71
CA LEU A 123 -5.65 -4.95 1.32
C LEU A 123 -4.76 -5.30 2.52
N ASN A 124 -5.11 -6.33 3.30
CA ASN A 124 -4.21 -6.85 4.34
C ASN A 124 -2.93 -7.44 3.72
N ARG A 125 -3.04 -8.28 2.68
CA ARG A 125 -1.88 -8.86 1.98
C ARG A 125 -0.97 -7.77 1.41
N LEU A 126 -1.56 -6.75 0.80
CA LEU A 126 -0.85 -5.57 0.29
C LEU A 126 -0.11 -4.85 1.43
N SER A 127 -0.82 -4.56 2.51
CA SER A 127 -0.28 -3.83 3.67
C SER A 127 0.89 -4.59 4.32
N PHE A 128 0.76 -5.90 4.52
CA PHE A 128 1.84 -6.75 5.03
C PHE A 128 3.04 -6.80 4.07
N CYS A 129 2.81 -6.80 2.76
CA CYS A 129 3.90 -6.80 1.78
C CYS A 129 4.74 -5.52 1.87
N ILE A 130 4.11 -4.39 2.12
CA ILE A 130 4.82 -3.11 2.30
C ILE A 130 5.49 -3.07 3.68
N ASP A 131 4.80 -3.49 4.73
CA ASP A 131 5.33 -3.48 6.11
C ASP A 131 6.55 -4.40 6.26
N GLY A 132 6.55 -5.54 5.57
CA GLY A 132 7.68 -6.46 5.50
C GLY A 132 8.78 -6.06 4.51
N ASP A 133 8.71 -4.86 3.90
CA ASP A 133 9.67 -4.37 2.91
C ASP A 133 9.84 -5.29 1.67
N LEU A 134 8.80 -6.07 1.36
CA LEU A 134 8.75 -7.03 0.25
C LEU A 134 8.20 -6.40 -1.03
N CYS A 135 7.34 -5.39 -0.91
CA CYS A 135 6.74 -4.65 -2.01
C CYS A 135 7.31 -3.24 -2.10
N SER A 136 7.38 -2.69 -3.31
CA SER A 136 7.75 -1.29 -3.52
C SER A 136 6.63 -0.37 -3.03
N ARG A 137 6.85 0.33 -1.91
CA ARG A 137 5.88 1.30 -1.37
C ARG A 137 5.48 2.34 -2.42
N LYS A 138 6.45 2.86 -3.19
CA LYS A 138 6.21 3.86 -4.23
C LYS A 138 5.23 3.37 -5.29
N VAL A 139 5.44 2.16 -5.81
CA VAL A 139 4.55 1.58 -6.85
C VAL A 139 3.21 1.22 -6.23
N THR A 140 3.21 0.63 -5.04
CA THR A 140 1.98 0.28 -4.33
C THR A 140 1.10 1.50 -4.06
N ASP A 141 1.68 2.61 -3.58
CA ASP A 141 0.94 3.84 -3.34
C ASP A 141 0.36 4.42 -4.64
N ALA A 142 1.09 4.34 -5.76
CA ALA A 142 0.59 4.82 -7.05
C ALA A 142 -0.63 4.04 -7.56
N TYR A 143 -0.73 2.74 -7.28
CA TYR A 143 -1.83 1.90 -7.77
C TYR A 143 -3.01 1.79 -6.80
N PHE A 144 -2.73 1.65 -5.50
CA PHE A 144 -3.72 1.17 -4.54
C PHE A 144 -4.10 2.19 -3.47
N ARG A 145 -3.36 3.30 -3.34
CA ARG A 145 -3.54 4.21 -2.20
C ARG A 145 -4.93 4.82 -2.16
N ASP A 146 -5.39 5.37 -3.28
CA ASP A 146 -6.69 6.03 -3.35
C ASP A 146 -7.83 5.06 -3.05
N TYR A 147 -7.72 3.83 -3.55
CA TYR A 147 -8.68 2.76 -3.24
C TYR A 147 -8.66 2.40 -1.75
N ALA A 148 -7.48 2.19 -1.16
CA ALA A 148 -7.34 1.83 0.25
C ALA A 148 -7.83 2.94 1.18
N VAL A 149 -7.52 4.21 0.87
CA VAL A 149 -8.00 5.39 1.60
C VAL A 149 -9.52 5.48 1.51
N SER A 150 -10.08 5.35 0.30
CA SER A 150 -11.54 5.38 0.10
C SER A 150 -12.22 4.25 0.87
N PHE A 151 -11.74 3.01 0.72
CA PHE A 151 -12.21 1.84 1.46
C PHE A 151 -12.20 2.10 2.97
N TRP A 152 -11.07 2.57 3.50
CA TRP A 152 -10.94 2.87 4.92
C TRP A 152 -11.92 3.96 5.37
N SER A 153 -12.12 5.00 4.55
CA SER A 153 -13.05 6.09 4.87
C SER A 153 -14.50 5.64 5.06
N TYR A 154 -14.95 4.64 4.29
CA TYR A 154 -16.29 4.05 4.42
C TYR A 154 -16.34 3.02 5.55
N PHE A 155 -15.40 2.08 5.59
CA PHE A 155 -15.56 0.87 6.40
C PHE A 155 -14.87 0.92 7.78
N ALA A 156 -14.10 1.96 8.10
CA ALA A 156 -13.46 2.07 9.42
C ALA A 156 -14.45 1.92 10.59
N GLY A 157 -15.67 2.49 10.46
CA GLY A 157 -16.70 2.37 11.49
C GLY A 157 -17.23 0.94 11.68
N TYR A 158 -17.36 0.18 10.58
CA TYR A 158 -17.74 -1.24 10.65
C TYR A 158 -16.60 -2.10 11.21
N ILE A 159 -15.36 -1.84 10.77
CA ILE A 159 -14.16 -2.54 11.24
C ILE A 159 -13.99 -2.34 12.75
N ASP A 160 -14.18 -1.13 13.27
CA ASP A 160 -14.14 -0.84 14.71
C ASP A 160 -15.19 -1.64 15.50
N LYS A 161 -16.42 -1.78 14.96
CA LYS A 161 -17.44 -2.64 15.56
C LYS A 161 -17.00 -4.10 15.62
N GLN A 162 -16.40 -4.63 14.54
CA GLN A 162 -15.88 -6.00 14.51
C GLN A 162 -14.74 -6.22 15.51
N ARG A 163 -13.86 -5.23 15.68
CA ARG A 163 -12.80 -5.29 16.70
C ARG A 163 -13.36 -5.38 18.11
N LYS A 164 -14.35 -4.54 18.41
CA LYS A 164 -15.06 -4.54 19.71
C LYS A 164 -15.87 -5.80 19.94
N ALA A 165 -16.31 -6.48 18.88
CA ALA A 165 -17.08 -7.73 18.95
C ALA A 165 -16.22 -9.00 19.15
N GLY A 166 -14.89 -8.89 19.14
CA GLY A 166 -14.00 -10.01 19.46
C GLY A 166 -12.85 -10.26 18.48
N SER A 167 -12.72 -9.45 17.41
CA SER A 167 -11.62 -9.56 16.45
C SER A 167 -10.66 -8.36 16.54
N PRO A 168 -9.89 -8.20 17.63
CA PRO A 168 -9.22 -6.94 17.99
C PRO A 168 -8.25 -6.41 16.93
N THR A 169 -7.67 -7.29 16.11
CA THR A 169 -6.68 -6.94 15.08
C THR A 169 -7.28 -6.89 13.67
N PHE A 170 -8.61 -7.00 13.52
CA PHE A 170 -9.25 -7.03 12.21
C PHE A 170 -8.90 -5.79 11.37
N ALA A 171 -8.34 -6.01 10.17
CA ALA A 171 -7.92 -4.96 9.24
C ALA A 171 -6.94 -3.91 9.81
N SER A 172 -6.19 -4.23 10.87
CA SER A 172 -5.21 -3.30 11.46
C SER A 172 -4.09 -2.91 10.50
N ALA A 173 -3.65 -3.84 9.65
CA ALA A 173 -2.61 -3.57 8.66
C ALA A 173 -3.06 -2.52 7.63
N ILE A 174 -4.34 -2.57 7.22
CA ILE A 174 -4.94 -1.59 6.29
C ILE A 174 -4.93 -0.20 6.93
N GLU A 175 -5.30 -0.10 8.21
CA GLU A 175 -5.25 1.16 8.95
C GLU A 175 -3.85 1.76 8.96
N THR A 176 -2.86 0.96 9.32
CA THR A 176 -1.45 1.38 9.35
C THR A 176 -0.99 1.85 7.97
N TYR A 177 -1.32 1.10 6.92
CA TYR A 177 -0.97 1.46 5.55
C TYR A 177 -1.55 2.82 5.14
N VAL A 178 -2.84 3.04 5.41
CA VAL A 178 -3.55 4.27 5.06
C VAL A 178 -3.07 5.48 5.89
N ARG A 179 -2.74 5.27 7.17
CA ARG A 179 -2.25 6.36 8.05
C ARG A 179 -0.83 6.79 7.75
N ASN A 180 0.06 5.89 7.36
CA ASN A 180 1.50 6.17 7.26
C ASN A 180 1.93 6.99 6.03
N GLY A 181 1.00 7.70 5.35
CA GLY A 181 1.28 8.56 4.19
C GLY A 181 2.00 7.85 3.02
N PRO A 182 2.10 8.46 1.84
CA PRO A 182 3.31 8.33 1.04
C PRO A 182 4.44 9.05 1.79
N PRO A 183 5.71 8.60 1.72
CA PRO A 183 6.82 9.43 2.16
C PRO A 183 6.73 10.77 1.41
N THR A 184 6.74 11.90 2.15
CA THR A 184 6.84 13.22 1.54
C THR A 184 8.04 13.19 0.62
N ALA A 185 7.82 13.48 -0.67
CA ALA A 185 8.91 13.57 -1.63
C ALA A 185 9.94 14.55 -1.06
N GLU A 186 11.08 14.02 -0.59
CA GLU A 186 12.22 14.85 -0.27
C GLU A 186 12.54 15.64 -1.54
N ALA A 187 12.46 16.96 -1.41
CA ALA A 187 12.86 17.88 -2.47
C ALA A 187 14.28 17.49 -2.90
N LYS A 188 14.42 17.09 -4.16
CA LYS A 188 15.72 16.91 -4.80
C LYS A 188 16.54 18.18 -4.73
#